data_AF-M7DE46-F1
#
_entry.id   AF-M7DE46-F1
#
_cell.length_a   1.000
_cell.length_b   1.000
_cell.length_c   1.000
_cell.angle_alpha   90.00
_cell.angle_beta   90.00
_cell.angle_gamma   90.00
#
_symmetry.space_group_name_H-M   'P 1'
#
loop_
_entity.id
_entity.type
_entity.pdbx_description
1 polymer ?
#
loop_
_entity_poly.entity_id
_entity_poly.type
_entity_poly.pdbx_seq_one_letter_code
_entity_poly.pdbx_strand_id
1 'polypeptide(L)'
;MIRSFYWHDYETFGVDPIHDRPSQFAGVRTDADLNIIEDPLVIYCKPTDDYLPSPEACLITGITPQKALEDGYPEAEFIAQINEAFSQPGTCVVGYNSLRFDDEVTRHTLYRNLRDPYAREWQNGNSRWDIIDMVRLTYALRPEGINWPKKEDGSPSFRLEELTVANGIAHESAHDAMSDVTATIAVAKLIKDTHPKLFNFVLEHKHKHSARQMLNTGTMKPVFHVSAKYPASRGCCALVAPVAEHPTNKNMVIVYDLREDPSELISATPEQIRERVFTSQAELGEGVSRFPLKGVQLNKCPVLAPANMLSTLSKERLAELELDGDTLRNNLARLRQAPEVASRIAEAFDQSFEGSDLTDPDEQLYAGGFISKGDREKLNWVISQPPETLGELDVRFEDERLQELLFRYRARNYPNTLIGEEMERWEAFRTERLMHPKSGWRSLESYALELQRLAADPALTPEKRHVLEDLHLYGESLIPYM
;
A
#
# COMPACT_ATOMS: atom_id res chain seq x y z
N MET A 1 -16.93 10.01 -15.02
CA MET A 1 -17.74 8.81 -14.74
C MET A 1 -16.85 7.62 -15.06
N ILE A 2 -16.77 6.63 -14.15
CA ILE A 2 -15.94 5.43 -14.34
C ILE A 2 -16.47 4.68 -15.56
N ARG A 3 -15.55 4.29 -16.45
CA ARG A 3 -15.84 3.53 -17.67
C ARG A 3 -15.45 2.07 -17.55
N SER A 4 -14.38 1.77 -16.81
CA SER A 4 -13.88 0.43 -16.59
C SER A 4 -13.17 0.32 -15.23
N PHE A 5 -13.01 -0.92 -14.77
CA PHE A 5 -12.10 -1.24 -13.68
C PHE A 5 -10.84 -1.90 -14.26
N TYR A 6 -9.68 -1.58 -13.71
CA TYR A 6 -8.45 -2.30 -14.00
C TYR A 6 -7.97 -2.99 -12.73
N TRP A 7 -8.10 -4.30 -12.70
CA TRP A 7 -7.75 -5.14 -11.56
C TRP A 7 -6.28 -5.50 -11.68
N HIS A 8 -5.53 -5.45 -10.59
CA HIS A 8 -4.10 -5.75 -10.60
C HIS A 8 -3.62 -6.29 -9.27
N ASP A 9 -2.46 -6.94 -9.34
CA ASP A 9 -1.68 -7.42 -8.22
C ASP A 9 -0.19 -7.47 -8.62
N TYR A 10 0.71 -7.26 -7.66
CA TYR A 10 2.15 -7.43 -7.84
C TYR A 10 2.66 -8.59 -7.00
N GLU A 11 3.53 -9.39 -7.62
CA GLU A 11 4.56 -10.08 -6.84
C GLU A 11 5.82 -9.22 -6.78
N THR A 12 6.47 -9.23 -5.63
CA THR A 12 7.62 -8.37 -5.35
C THR A 12 8.74 -9.18 -4.72
N PHE A 13 9.97 -8.67 -4.85
CA PHE A 13 11.14 -9.26 -4.21
C PHE A 13 11.25 -8.92 -2.72
N GLY A 14 10.24 -8.30 -2.11
CA GLY A 14 10.19 -8.03 -0.68
C GLY A 14 9.02 -7.10 -0.31
N VAL A 15 8.85 -6.87 1.00
CA VAL A 15 7.65 -6.22 1.55
C VAL A 15 7.78 -4.71 1.74
N ASP A 16 8.94 -4.14 1.44
CA ASP A 16 9.16 -2.70 1.54
C ASP A 16 9.06 -2.04 0.14
N PRO A 17 7.97 -1.31 -0.17
CA PRO A 17 7.79 -0.71 -1.50
C PRO A 17 8.82 0.38 -1.84
N ILE A 18 9.57 0.89 -0.85
CA ILE A 18 10.63 1.88 -1.04
C ILE A 18 11.89 1.17 -1.59
N HIS A 19 12.32 0.12 -0.90
CA HIS A 19 13.61 -0.54 -1.11
C HIS A 19 13.52 -1.76 -2.02
N ASP A 20 12.45 -2.55 -1.91
CA ASP A 20 12.25 -3.75 -2.69
C ASP A 20 11.66 -3.46 -4.08
N ARG A 21 11.91 -4.39 -5.01
CA ARG A 21 11.57 -4.23 -6.43
C ARG A 21 10.41 -5.13 -6.83
N PRO A 22 9.56 -4.71 -7.80
CA PRO A 22 8.58 -5.62 -8.38
C PRO A 22 9.29 -6.78 -9.07
N SER A 23 8.70 -7.97 -9.01
CA SER A 23 9.18 -9.17 -9.71
C SER A 23 8.22 -9.59 -10.82
N GLN A 24 6.91 -9.54 -10.57
CA GLN A 24 5.85 -9.80 -11.54
C GLN A 24 4.71 -8.79 -11.36
N PHE A 25 4.01 -8.51 -12.45
CA PHE A 25 2.73 -7.82 -12.44
C PHE A 25 1.71 -8.65 -13.21
N ALA A 26 0.50 -8.73 -12.67
CA ALA A 26 -0.67 -9.15 -13.42
C ALA A 26 -1.75 -8.09 -13.34
N GLY A 27 -2.49 -7.92 -14.43
CA GLY A 27 -3.70 -7.12 -14.40
C GLY A 27 -4.60 -7.33 -15.60
N VAL A 28 -5.88 -7.03 -15.40
CA VAL A 28 -6.91 -7.19 -16.45
C VAL A 28 -8.00 -6.15 -16.28
N ARG A 29 -8.56 -5.70 -17.41
CA ARG A 29 -9.67 -4.76 -17.41
C ARG A 29 -11.01 -5.46 -17.44
N THR A 30 -11.96 -4.88 -16.71
CA THR A 30 -13.36 -5.25 -16.77
C THR A 30 -14.27 -4.07 -17.09
N ASP A 31 -15.44 -4.37 -17.62
CA ASP A 31 -16.56 -3.43 -17.65
C ASP A 31 -17.13 -3.16 -16.24
N ALA A 32 -18.20 -2.36 -16.15
CA ALA A 32 -18.90 -2.07 -14.90
C ALA A 32 -19.62 -3.29 -14.29
N ASP A 33 -19.85 -4.33 -15.10
CA ASP A 33 -20.41 -5.62 -14.72
C ASP A 33 -19.36 -6.67 -14.33
N LEU A 34 -18.11 -6.23 -14.23
CA LEU A 34 -16.96 -7.03 -13.83
C LEU A 34 -16.66 -8.16 -14.83
N ASN A 35 -17.14 -8.05 -16.07
CA ASN A 35 -16.77 -8.96 -17.16
C ASN A 35 -15.42 -8.53 -17.72
N ILE A 36 -14.51 -9.49 -17.92
CA ILE A 36 -13.21 -9.23 -18.56
C ILE A 36 -13.45 -8.79 -20.01
N ILE A 37 -12.80 -7.69 -20.41
CA ILE A 37 -13.01 -7.07 -21.74
C ILE A 37 -11.73 -6.93 -22.58
N GLU A 38 -10.57 -7.28 -22.04
CA GLU A 38 -9.30 -7.31 -22.76
C GLU A 38 -8.43 -8.47 -22.26
N ASP A 39 -7.41 -8.82 -23.04
CA ASP A 39 -6.44 -9.85 -22.64
C ASP A 39 -5.65 -9.37 -21.40
N PRO A 40 -5.37 -10.25 -20.42
CA PRO A 40 -4.59 -9.88 -19.25
C PRO A 40 -3.16 -9.46 -19.61
N LEU A 41 -2.64 -8.44 -18.91
CA LEU A 41 -1.24 -8.07 -18.91
C LEU A 41 -0.53 -8.83 -17.79
N VAL A 42 0.29 -9.82 -18.14
CA VAL A 42 1.12 -10.59 -17.19
C VAL A 42 2.58 -10.48 -17.63
N ILE A 43 3.40 -9.79 -16.85
CA ILE A 43 4.79 -9.47 -17.20
C ILE A 43 5.70 -9.57 -15.98
N TYR A 44 6.98 -9.91 -16.21
CA TYR A 44 8.02 -9.90 -15.18
C TYR A 44 8.88 -8.63 -15.28
N CYS A 45 9.50 -8.25 -14.15
CA CYS A 45 10.43 -7.12 -14.07
C CYS A 45 11.84 -7.64 -13.78
N LYS A 46 12.80 -7.28 -14.63
CA LYS A 46 14.21 -7.63 -14.40
C LYS A 46 14.71 -6.92 -13.13
N PRO A 47 15.31 -7.65 -12.16
CA PRO A 47 16.01 -7.00 -11.06
C PRO A 47 17.28 -6.31 -11.61
N THR A 48 17.69 -5.24 -10.93
CA THR A 48 18.86 -4.45 -11.30
C THR A 48 20.10 -4.97 -10.56
N ASP A 49 21.29 -4.74 -11.13
CA ASP A 49 22.57 -5.25 -10.61
C ASP A 49 23.06 -4.54 -9.33
N ASP A 50 22.28 -3.58 -8.82
CA ASP A 50 22.46 -2.89 -7.54
C ASP A 50 21.52 -3.42 -6.43
N TYR A 51 20.79 -4.51 -6.65
CA TYR A 51 19.74 -4.98 -5.75
C TYR A 51 19.78 -6.49 -5.44
N LEU A 52 19.55 -6.80 -4.16
CA LEU A 52 19.40 -8.17 -3.63
C LEU A 52 17.96 -8.40 -3.13
N PRO A 53 17.24 -9.42 -3.63
CA PRO A 53 15.87 -9.73 -3.19
C PRO A 53 15.82 -10.21 -1.73
N SER A 54 14.66 -10.17 -1.10
CA SER A 54 14.37 -10.94 0.12
C SER A 54 14.28 -12.43 -0.25
N PRO A 55 15.10 -13.29 0.38
CA PRO A 55 14.97 -14.74 0.20
C PRO A 55 13.57 -15.25 0.57
N GLU A 56 12.96 -14.75 1.63
CA GLU A 56 11.62 -15.15 2.06
C GLU A 56 10.55 -14.79 1.04
N ALA A 57 10.62 -13.61 0.42
CA ALA A 57 9.70 -13.23 -0.65
C ALA A 57 9.81 -14.18 -1.84
N CYS A 58 11.03 -14.53 -2.26
CA CYS A 58 11.23 -15.50 -3.34
C CYS A 58 10.72 -16.91 -2.96
N LEU A 59 10.82 -17.30 -1.69
CA LEU A 59 10.27 -18.57 -1.19
C LEU A 59 8.74 -18.61 -1.13
N ILE A 60 8.09 -17.45 -0.96
CA ILE A 60 6.63 -17.31 -0.96
C ILE A 60 6.09 -17.32 -2.39
N THR A 61 6.68 -16.49 -3.26
CA THR A 61 6.23 -16.30 -4.65
C THR A 61 6.72 -17.39 -5.61
N GLY A 62 7.83 -18.05 -5.27
CA GLY A 62 8.52 -18.98 -6.18
C GLY A 62 9.23 -18.28 -7.35
N ILE A 63 9.26 -16.94 -7.39
CA ILE A 63 9.89 -16.18 -8.47
C ILE A 63 11.35 -15.90 -8.10
N THR A 64 12.28 -16.51 -8.84
CA THR A 64 13.72 -16.25 -8.68
C THR A 64 14.16 -15.04 -9.52
N PRO A 65 15.26 -14.34 -9.11
CA PRO A 65 15.88 -13.31 -9.95
C PRO A 65 16.21 -13.80 -11.35
N GLN A 66 16.67 -15.04 -11.49
CA GLN A 66 16.99 -15.69 -12.77
C GLN A 66 15.77 -15.75 -13.68
N LYS A 67 14.63 -16.22 -13.17
CA LYS A 67 13.38 -16.24 -13.91
C LYS A 67 12.98 -14.84 -14.36
N ALA A 68 13.04 -13.87 -13.46
CA ALA A 68 12.68 -12.49 -13.77
C ALA A 68 13.67 -11.82 -14.76
N LEU A 69 14.95 -12.20 -14.75
CA LEU A 69 15.96 -11.76 -15.72
C LEU A 69 15.72 -12.35 -17.11
N GLU A 70 15.30 -13.62 -17.18
CA GLU A 70 15.00 -14.34 -18.43
C GLU A 70 13.69 -13.86 -19.06
N ASP A 71 12.61 -13.84 -18.28
CA ASP A 71 11.24 -13.60 -18.76
C ASP A 71 10.82 -12.11 -18.71
N GLY A 72 11.59 -11.26 -18.03
CA GLY A 72 11.17 -9.90 -17.69
C GLY A 72 11.57 -8.80 -18.66
N TYR A 73 11.04 -7.62 -18.40
CA TYR A 73 11.43 -6.36 -19.04
C TYR A 73 12.31 -5.53 -18.10
N PRO A 74 13.20 -4.66 -18.63
CA PRO A 74 13.79 -3.59 -17.82
C PRO A 74 12.70 -2.80 -17.05
N GLU A 75 13.00 -2.34 -15.83
CA GLU A 75 12.02 -1.68 -14.94
C GLU A 75 11.31 -0.51 -15.64
N ALA A 76 12.03 0.22 -16.51
CA ALA A 76 11.53 1.33 -17.33
C ALA A 76 10.41 0.92 -18.30
N GLU A 77 10.56 -0.23 -18.96
CA GLU A 77 9.61 -0.78 -19.93
C GLU A 77 8.45 -1.47 -19.22
N PHE A 78 8.75 -2.22 -18.15
CA PHE A 78 7.76 -2.86 -17.28
C PHE A 78 6.75 -1.83 -16.76
N ILE A 79 7.22 -0.74 -16.13
CA ILE A 79 6.33 0.26 -15.58
C ILE A 79 5.66 1.14 -16.65
N ALA A 80 6.25 1.25 -17.84
CA ALA A 80 5.62 1.97 -18.95
C ALA A 80 4.32 1.29 -19.39
N GLN A 81 4.34 -0.04 -19.55
CA GLN A 81 3.16 -0.84 -19.93
C GLN A 81 2.06 -0.75 -18.86
N ILE A 82 2.44 -0.88 -17.58
CA ILE A 82 1.49 -0.76 -16.46
C ILE A 82 0.89 0.65 -16.41
N ASN A 83 1.72 1.69 -16.57
CA ASN A 83 1.25 3.06 -16.56
C ASN A 83 0.29 3.37 -17.71
N GLU A 84 0.53 2.82 -18.90
CA GLU A 84 -0.38 2.93 -20.04
C GLU A 84 -1.74 2.30 -19.72
N ALA A 85 -1.74 1.08 -19.20
CA ALA A 85 -2.95 0.37 -18.81
C ALA A 85 -3.75 1.12 -17.73
N PHE A 86 -3.06 1.66 -16.72
CA PHE A 86 -3.66 2.44 -15.64
C PHE A 86 -4.16 3.83 -16.08
N SER A 87 -3.52 4.44 -17.07
CA SER A 87 -3.78 5.83 -17.48
C SER A 87 -4.89 5.97 -18.52
N GLN A 88 -5.47 4.87 -19.02
CA GLN A 88 -6.62 4.93 -19.92
C GLN A 88 -7.76 5.77 -19.29
N PRO A 89 -8.37 6.73 -20.02
CA PRO A 89 -9.38 7.63 -19.46
C PRO A 89 -10.62 6.95 -18.86
N GLY A 90 -10.98 7.34 -17.63
CA GLY A 90 -12.12 6.81 -16.89
C GLY A 90 -11.85 5.46 -16.23
N THR A 91 -10.59 5.07 -16.06
CA THR A 91 -10.21 3.82 -15.39
C THR A 91 -10.26 3.96 -13.87
N CYS A 92 -10.89 3.01 -13.19
CA CYS A 92 -10.72 2.81 -11.76
C CYS A 92 -9.73 1.67 -11.53
N VAL A 93 -8.52 1.97 -11.07
CA VAL A 93 -7.51 0.94 -10.75
C VAL A 93 -7.86 0.31 -9.40
N VAL A 94 -7.98 -1.01 -9.34
CA VAL A 94 -8.49 -1.76 -8.18
C VAL A 94 -7.59 -2.95 -7.86
N GLY A 95 -7.50 -3.31 -6.59
CA GLY A 95 -6.85 -4.55 -6.14
C GLY A 95 -7.38 -4.97 -4.77
N TYR A 96 -6.67 -5.89 -4.12
CA TYR A 96 -6.97 -6.39 -2.79
C TYR A 96 -5.85 -5.99 -1.82
N ASN A 97 -6.13 -5.04 -0.91
CA ASN A 97 -5.11 -4.40 -0.07
C ASN A 97 -4.09 -3.52 -0.84
N SER A 98 -4.39 -3.17 -2.09
CA SER A 98 -3.48 -2.47 -3.00
C SER A 98 -3.13 -1.05 -2.61
N LEU A 99 -4.05 -0.30 -1.98
CA LEU A 99 -3.81 1.12 -1.60
C LEU A 99 -2.69 1.30 -0.56
N ARG A 100 -2.32 0.22 0.13
CA ARG A 100 -1.30 0.22 1.20
C ARG A 100 0.00 -0.44 0.76
N PHE A 101 0.02 -1.16 -0.35
CA PHE A 101 1.19 -1.89 -0.84
C PHE A 101 1.41 -1.67 -2.34
N ASP A 102 0.63 -2.29 -3.21
CA ASP A 102 0.79 -2.26 -4.68
C ASP A 102 0.81 -0.85 -5.28
N ASP A 103 -0.01 0.06 -4.75
CA ASP A 103 -0.01 1.45 -5.18
C ASP A 103 1.25 2.18 -4.77
N GLU A 104 1.85 1.82 -3.62
CA GLU A 104 3.14 2.36 -3.20
C GLU A 104 4.27 1.78 -4.06
N VAL A 105 4.24 0.47 -4.38
CA VAL A 105 5.14 -0.16 -5.36
C VAL A 105 5.05 0.57 -6.71
N THR A 106 3.83 0.80 -7.20
CA THR A 106 3.56 1.53 -8.45
C THR A 106 4.16 2.94 -8.40
N ARG A 107 3.90 3.69 -7.32
CA ARG A 107 4.38 5.08 -7.17
C ARG A 107 5.90 5.15 -7.15
N HIS A 108 6.56 4.31 -6.37
CA HIS A 108 8.01 4.29 -6.28
C HIS A 108 8.64 3.82 -7.60
N THR A 109 8.05 2.82 -8.27
CA THR A 109 8.53 2.36 -9.59
C THR A 109 8.36 3.43 -10.66
N LEU A 110 7.21 4.13 -10.70
CA LEU A 110 7.00 5.28 -11.60
C LEU A 110 8.03 6.39 -11.32
N TYR A 111 8.25 6.72 -10.05
CA TYR A 111 9.17 7.77 -9.62
C TYR A 111 10.62 7.49 -10.02
N ARG A 112 11.13 6.29 -9.72
CA ARG A 112 12.50 5.86 -10.10
C ARG A 112 12.67 5.77 -11.62
N ASN A 113 11.58 5.58 -12.35
CA ASN A 113 11.55 5.59 -13.82
C ASN A 113 11.04 6.90 -14.41
N LEU A 114 11.22 8.00 -13.67
CA LEU A 114 11.05 9.39 -14.13
C LEU A 114 9.61 9.77 -14.53
N ARG A 115 8.61 8.93 -14.26
CA ARG A 115 7.20 9.17 -14.56
C ARG A 115 6.49 9.87 -13.40
N ASP A 116 5.30 10.39 -13.66
CA ASP A 116 4.49 11.02 -12.60
C ASP A 116 3.88 9.93 -11.71
N PRO A 117 4.18 9.89 -10.39
CA PRO A 117 3.73 8.81 -9.52
C PRO A 117 2.21 8.82 -9.27
N TYR A 118 1.53 9.94 -9.53
CA TYR A 118 0.17 10.20 -9.06
C TYR A 118 -0.83 10.47 -10.19
N ALA A 119 -0.38 10.90 -11.37
CA ALA A 119 -1.24 11.31 -12.47
C ALA A 119 -2.31 10.26 -12.83
N ARG A 120 -1.92 8.98 -12.92
CA ARG A 120 -2.81 7.84 -13.20
C ARG A 120 -3.96 7.70 -12.20
N GLU A 121 -3.83 8.24 -10.99
CA GLU A 121 -4.80 8.10 -9.92
C GLU A 121 -5.99 9.05 -10.02
N TRP A 122 -5.93 10.10 -10.85
CA TRP A 122 -6.93 11.17 -10.87
C TRP A 122 -7.13 11.87 -12.22
N GLN A 123 -6.12 11.91 -13.09
CA GLN A 123 -6.25 12.56 -14.39
C GLN A 123 -7.25 11.84 -15.28
N ASN A 124 -7.85 12.55 -16.24
CA ASN A 124 -8.76 11.99 -17.24
C ASN A 124 -9.98 11.26 -16.67
N GLY A 125 -10.40 11.62 -15.44
CA GLY A 125 -11.51 10.98 -14.75
C GLY A 125 -11.16 9.61 -14.15
N ASN A 126 -9.87 9.28 -14.04
CA ASN A 126 -9.39 8.08 -13.40
C ASN A 126 -9.57 8.15 -11.88
N SER A 127 -9.53 6.99 -11.24
CA SER A 127 -9.60 6.85 -9.80
C SER A 127 -8.94 5.56 -9.34
N ARG A 128 -8.89 5.36 -8.03
CA ARG A 128 -8.43 4.12 -7.42
C ARG A 128 -9.49 3.56 -6.48
N TRP A 129 -9.38 2.27 -6.18
CA TRP A 129 -10.20 1.59 -5.19
C TRP A 129 -9.48 0.36 -4.64
N ASP A 130 -9.92 -0.13 -3.49
CA ASP A 130 -9.43 -1.35 -2.85
C ASP A 130 -10.60 -2.02 -2.17
N ILE A 131 -10.84 -3.29 -2.50
CA ILE A 131 -12.03 -3.98 -2.05
C ILE A 131 -11.90 -4.55 -0.63
N ILE A 132 -10.70 -4.62 -0.03
CA ILE A 132 -10.53 -5.26 1.29
C ILE A 132 -11.42 -4.64 2.37
N ASP A 133 -11.54 -3.30 2.39
CA ASP A 133 -12.37 -2.62 3.38
C ASP A 133 -13.87 -2.68 3.00
N MET A 134 -14.22 -2.94 1.73
CA MET A 134 -15.60 -3.31 1.34
C MET A 134 -15.95 -4.71 1.83
N VAL A 135 -15.04 -5.68 1.71
CA VAL A 135 -15.20 -7.05 2.23
C VAL A 135 -15.45 -7.00 3.74
N ARG A 136 -14.62 -6.24 4.48
CA ARG A 136 -14.80 -6.02 5.93
C ARG A 136 -16.11 -5.32 6.28
N LEU A 137 -16.54 -4.31 5.51
CA LEU A 137 -17.84 -3.66 5.70
C LEU A 137 -19.00 -4.64 5.48
N THR A 138 -18.89 -5.48 4.46
CA THR A 138 -19.89 -6.51 4.14
C THR A 138 -20.02 -7.48 5.30
N TYR A 139 -18.91 -8.02 5.82
CA TYR A 139 -18.94 -8.82 7.04
C TYR A 139 -19.60 -8.07 8.19
N ALA A 140 -19.16 -6.84 8.50
CA ALA A 140 -19.63 -6.09 9.65
C ALA A 140 -21.14 -5.80 9.61
N LEU A 141 -21.65 -5.34 8.46
CA LEU A 141 -23.02 -4.83 8.34
C LEU A 141 -24.01 -5.79 7.67
N ARG A 142 -23.57 -6.61 6.71
CA ARG A 142 -24.42 -7.46 5.85
C ARG A 142 -23.74 -8.81 5.57
N PRO A 143 -23.48 -9.63 6.59
CA PRO A 143 -22.74 -10.87 6.42
C PRO A 143 -23.52 -11.95 5.66
N GLU A 144 -24.84 -11.80 5.51
CA GLU A 144 -25.72 -12.83 4.98
C GLU A 144 -25.37 -13.20 3.52
N GLY A 145 -25.42 -14.49 3.17
CA GLY A 145 -25.16 -14.94 1.80
C GLY A 145 -23.67 -15.08 1.41
N ILE A 146 -22.75 -14.80 2.33
CA ILE A 146 -21.31 -15.05 2.15
C ILE A 146 -20.81 -15.92 3.31
N ASN A 147 -19.99 -16.92 3.00
CA ASN A 147 -19.32 -17.75 4.00
C ASN A 147 -18.05 -17.04 4.47
N TRP A 148 -17.97 -16.78 5.78
CA TRP A 148 -16.85 -16.05 6.37
C TRP A 148 -15.90 -17.03 7.06
N PRO A 149 -14.68 -17.26 6.53
CA PRO A 149 -13.70 -18.12 7.17
C PRO A 149 -13.29 -17.54 8.53
N LYS A 150 -12.90 -18.43 9.45
CA LYS A 150 -12.47 -18.07 10.79
C LYS A 150 -11.02 -18.53 11.01
N LYS A 151 -10.28 -17.74 11.76
CA LYS A 151 -8.96 -18.09 12.27
C LYS A 151 -9.08 -19.07 13.44
N GLU A 152 -7.95 -19.57 13.89
CA GLU A 152 -7.85 -20.48 15.05
C GLU A 152 -8.45 -19.88 16.33
N ASP A 153 -8.33 -18.56 16.52
CA ASP A 153 -8.91 -17.82 17.66
C ASP A 153 -10.43 -17.57 17.53
N GLY A 154 -11.05 -18.02 16.44
CA GLY A 154 -12.47 -17.84 16.14
C GLY A 154 -12.82 -16.49 15.51
N SER A 155 -11.88 -15.56 15.39
CA SER A 155 -12.08 -14.28 14.71
C SER A 155 -12.19 -14.48 13.18
N PRO A 156 -12.90 -13.59 12.46
CA PRO A 156 -13.01 -13.69 11.00
C PRO A 156 -11.65 -13.50 10.33
N SER A 157 -11.45 -14.24 9.25
CA SER A 157 -10.35 -14.02 8.33
C SER A 157 -10.81 -13.28 7.09
N PHE A 158 -9.95 -12.38 6.62
CA PHE A 158 -10.13 -11.59 5.41
C PHE A 158 -8.96 -11.82 4.45
N ARG A 159 -8.34 -13.00 4.53
CA ARG A 159 -7.36 -13.46 3.56
C ARG A 159 -8.07 -13.92 2.30
N LEU A 160 -7.54 -13.56 1.13
CA LEU A 160 -8.23 -13.77 -0.14
C LEU A 160 -8.37 -15.27 -0.44
N GLU A 161 -7.31 -16.03 -0.18
CA GLU A 161 -7.23 -17.48 -0.28
C GLU A 161 -8.24 -18.18 0.63
N GLU A 162 -8.36 -17.78 1.89
CA GLU A 162 -9.31 -18.39 2.82
C GLU A 162 -10.77 -18.04 2.46
N LEU A 163 -11.01 -16.81 1.98
CA LEU A 163 -12.35 -16.35 1.60
C LEU A 163 -12.84 -17.02 0.31
N THR A 164 -11.96 -17.17 -0.69
CA THR A 164 -12.29 -17.85 -1.95
C THR A 164 -12.63 -19.32 -1.71
N VAL A 165 -11.80 -20.04 -0.94
CA VAL A 165 -12.06 -21.44 -0.56
C VAL A 165 -13.40 -21.59 0.17
N ALA A 166 -13.69 -20.72 1.15
CA ALA A 166 -14.94 -20.78 1.91
C ALA A 166 -16.19 -20.56 1.06
N ASN A 167 -16.07 -19.89 -0.09
CA ASN A 167 -17.18 -19.56 -0.98
C ASN A 167 -17.17 -20.38 -2.29
N GLY A 168 -16.33 -21.42 -2.40
CA GLY A 168 -16.26 -22.27 -3.59
C GLY A 168 -15.79 -21.55 -4.86
N ILE A 169 -15.00 -20.48 -4.68
CA ILE A 169 -14.38 -19.73 -5.78
C ILE A 169 -13.04 -20.39 -6.10
N ALA A 170 -12.79 -20.65 -7.39
CA ALA A 170 -11.52 -21.22 -7.85
C ALA A 170 -10.37 -20.25 -7.53
N HIS A 171 -9.31 -20.80 -6.95
CA HIS A 171 -8.07 -20.12 -6.63
C HIS A 171 -6.94 -21.15 -6.85
N GLU A 172 -6.39 -21.19 -8.06
CA GLU A 172 -5.54 -22.31 -8.52
C GLU A 172 -4.20 -22.33 -7.79
N SER A 173 -3.43 -21.25 -7.89
CA SER A 173 -2.18 -21.03 -7.16
C SER A 173 -2.30 -19.71 -6.41
N ALA A 174 -2.36 -19.76 -5.08
CA ALA A 174 -2.13 -18.57 -4.28
C ALA A 174 -0.68 -18.11 -4.51
N HIS A 175 -0.46 -16.79 -4.64
CA HIS A 175 0.85 -16.21 -4.97
C HIS A 175 1.29 -16.38 -6.44
N ASP A 176 0.31 -16.49 -7.34
CA ASP A 176 0.46 -16.09 -8.74
C ASP A 176 -0.40 -14.85 -8.96
N ALA A 177 0.22 -13.75 -9.39
CA ALA A 177 -0.46 -12.45 -9.46
C ALA A 177 -1.76 -12.51 -10.28
N MET A 178 -1.85 -13.34 -11.34
CA MET A 178 -3.07 -13.43 -12.17
C MET A 178 -4.18 -14.23 -11.50
N SER A 179 -3.82 -15.29 -10.76
CA SER A 179 -4.74 -16.03 -9.90
C SER A 179 -5.36 -15.11 -8.83
N ASP A 180 -4.54 -14.28 -8.16
CA ASP A 180 -5.00 -13.31 -7.16
C ASP A 180 -5.87 -12.19 -7.75
N VAL A 181 -5.55 -11.70 -8.95
CA VAL A 181 -6.42 -10.78 -9.72
C VAL A 181 -7.80 -11.41 -9.99
N THR A 182 -7.82 -12.65 -10.46
CA THR A 182 -9.06 -13.36 -10.81
C THR A 182 -9.91 -13.64 -9.57
N ALA A 183 -9.28 -14.07 -8.47
CA ALA A 183 -9.90 -14.25 -7.16
C ALA A 183 -10.51 -12.94 -6.64
N THR A 184 -9.78 -11.83 -6.78
CA THR A 184 -10.24 -10.49 -6.39
C THR A 184 -11.51 -10.08 -7.15
N ILE A 185 -11.53 -10.28 -8.47
CA ILE A 185 -12.72 -10.02 -9.30
C ILE A 185 -13.90 -10.89 -8.86
N ALA A 186 -13.67 -12.18 -8.59
CA ALA A 186 -14.70 -13.12 -8.18
C ALA A 186 -15.31 -12.75 -6.82
N VAL A 187 -14.50 -12.33 -5.84
CA VAL A 187 -14.99 -11.82 -4.55
C VAL A 187 -15.78 -10.53 -4.73
N ALA A 188 -15.32 -9.62 -5.60
CA ALA A 188 -16.07 -8.39 -5.92
C ALA A 188 -17.44 -8.71 -6.55
N LYS A 189 -17.50 -9.68 -7.49
CA LYS A 189 -18.75 -10.18 -8.08
C LYS A 189 -19.68 -10.79 -7.02
N LEU A 190 -19.15 -11.64 -6.14
CA LEU A 190 -19.92 -12.24 -5.06
C LEU A 190 -20.61 -11.17 -4.20
N ILE A 191 -19.87 -10.11 -3.80
CA ILE A 191 -20.45 -9.00 -3.02
C ILE A 191 -21.45 -8.18 -3.86
N LYS A 192 -21.15 -7.94 -5.14
CA LYS A 192 -22.05 -7.21 -6.04
C LYS A 192 -23.39 -7.95 -6.22
N ASP A 193 -23.36 -9.27 -6.35
CA ASP A 193 -24.54 -10.10 -6.58
C ASP A 193 -25.36 -10.30 -5.31
N THR A 194 -24.71 -10.49 -4.16
CA THR A 194 -25.37 -10.69 -2.87
C THR A 194 -25.85 -9.38 -2.23
N HIS A 195 -25.05 -8.32 -2.30
CA HIS A 195 -25.29 -7.02 -1.65
C HIS A 195 -25.06 -5.83 -2.59
N PRO A 196 -25.80 -5.71 -3.71
CA PRO A 196 -25.56 -4.69 -4.74
C PRO A 196 -25.64 -3.25 -4.22
N LYS A 197 -26.52 -2.97 -3.24
CA LYS A 197 -26.64 -1.64 -2.63
C LYS A 197 -25.40 -1.27 -1.81
N LEU A 198 -24.78 -2.23 -1.12
CA LEU A 198 -23.56 -2.00 -0.35
C LEU A 198 -22.39 -1.76 -1.30
N PHE A 199 -22.25 -2.61 -2.33
CA PHE A 199 -21.23 -2.44 -3.37
C PHE A 199 -21.29 -1.05 -3.99
N ASN A 200 -22.47 -0.63 -4.47
CA ASN A 200 -22.66 0.69 -5.08
C ASN A 200 -22.38 1.82 -4.11
N PHE A 201 -22.85 1.70 -2.85
CA PHE A 201 -22.58 2.69 -1.81
C PHE A 201 -21.07 2.89 -1.60
N VAL A 202 -20.30 1.82 -1.44
CA VAL A 202 -18.84 1.93 -1.24
C VAL A 202 -18.16 2.54 -2.46
N LEU A 203 -18.53 2.09 -3.66
CA LEU A 203 -17.96 2.59 -4.91
C LEU A 203 -18.23 4.10 -5.11
N GLU A 204 -19.42 4.58 -4.79
CA GLU A 204 -19.80 5.99 -4.86
C GLU A 204 -19.06 6.85 -3.81
N HIS A 205 -18.85 6.29 -2.61
CA HIS A 205 -18.30 7.02 -1.47
C HIS A 205 -16.77 6.92 -1.31
N LYS A 206 -16.04 6.20 -2.18
CA LYS A 206 -14.57 6.05 -2.14
C LYS A 206 -13.77 7.35 -2.32
N HIS A 207 -14.40 8.40 -2.86
CA HIS A 207 -13.70 9.65 -3.20
C HIS A 207 -13.45 10.53 -1.98
N LYS A 208 -12.31 11.24 -1.97
CA LYS A 208 -11.90 12.13 -0.86
C LYS A 208 -12.95 13.16 -0.45
N HIS A 209 -13.75 13.68 -1.38
CA HIS A 209 -14.78 14.67 -1.09
C HIS A 209 -15.92 14.06 -0.26
N SER A 210 -16.34 12.84 -0.59
CA SER A 210 -17.33 12.09 0.19
C SER A 210 -16.82 11.85 1.62
N ALA A 211 -15.59 11.35 1.77
CA ALA A 211 -14.99 11.12 3.08
C ALA A 211 -14.90 12.42 3.90
N ARG A 212 -14.53 13.54 3.27
CA ARG A 212 -14.46 14.86 3.91
C ARG A 212 -15.82 15.34 4.42
N GLN A 213 -16.89 15.11 3.67
CA GLN A 213 -18.25 15.48 4.09
C GLN A 213 -18.71 14.68 5.32
N MET A 214 -18.36 13.39 5.40
CA MET A 214 -18.72 12.55 6.54
C MET A 214 -17.90 12.90 7.79
N LEU A 215 -16.59 13.14 7.64
CA LEU A 215 -15.67 13.41 8.74
C LEU A 215 -15.62 14.90 9.12
N ASN A 216 -16.77 15.44 9.52
CA ASN A 216 -16.90 16.85 9.92
C ASN A 216 -16.54 17.05 11.40
N THR A 217 -15.35 17.59 11.65
CA THR A 217 -14.79 17.90 12.97
C THR A 217 -15.61 18.94 13.74
N GLY A 218 -16.20 19.93 13.07
CA GLY A 218 -16.99 20.99 13.72
C GLY A 218 -18.29 20.49 14.38
N THR A 219 -18.91 19.44 13.82
CA THR A 219 -20.13 18.84 14.40
C THR A 219 -19.84 17.60 15.27
N MET A 220 -18.62 17.05 15.15
CA MET A 220 -18.24 15.74 15.67
C MET A 220 -19.31 14.68 15.39
N LYS A 221 -19.93 14.71 14.19
CA LYS A 221 -20.99 13.76 13.85
C LYS A 221 -20.37 12.36 13.79
N PRO A 222 -20.89 11.37 14.53
CA PRO A 222 -20.34 10.03 14.50
C PRO A 222 -20.47 9.40 13.11
N VAL A 223 -19.46 8.61 12.75
CA VAL A 223 -19.37 7.88 11.48
C VAL A 223 -18.95 6.45 11.78
N PHE A 224 -19.57 5.48 11.11
CA PHE A 224 -19.12 4.09 11.15
C PHE A 224 -17.92 3.96 10.23
N HIS A 225 -16.82 3.42 10.73
CA HIS A 225 -15.55 3.36 10.02
C HIS A 225 -14.99 1.94 10.06
N VAL A 226 -14.55 1.46 8.91
CA VAL A 226 -13.94 0.13 8.73
C VAL A 226 -12.46 0.28 8.44
N SER A 227 -11.63 -0.51 9.11
CA SER A 227 -10.18 -0.49 8.96
C SER A 227 -9.51 -1.69 9.65
N ALA A 228 -8.45 -2.22 9.05
CA ALA A 228 -7.59 -3.27 9.63
C ALA A 228 -7.00 -2.91 11.01
N LYS A 229 -6.90 -1.61 11.35
CA LYS A 229 -6.42 -1.16 12.67
C LYS A 229 -7.41 -1.46 13.81
N TYR A 230 -8.66 -1.79 13.51
CA TYR A 230 -9.59 -2.33 14.50
C TYR A 230 -9.48 -3.86 14.50
N PRO A 231 -9.57 -4.51 15.68
CA PRO A 231 -9.46 -5.97 15.77
C PRO A 231 -10.46 -6.70 14.87
N ALA A 232 -10.01 -7.81 14.26
CA ALA A 232 -10.87 -8.67 13.46
C ALA A 232 -12.02 -9.27 14.29
N SER A 233 -11.77 -9.56 15.57
CA SER A 233 -12.80 -9.98 16.54
C SER A 233 -13.97 -8.99 16.64
N ARG A 234 -13.71 -7.69 16.41
CA ARG A 234 -14.73 -6.63 16.37
C ARG A 234 -15.13 -6.25 14.93
N GLY A 235 -14.96 -7.17 13.99
CA GLY A 235 -15.31 -7.00 12.56
C GLY A 235 -14.51 -5.93 11.83
N CYS A 236 -13.32 -5.58 12.31
CA CYS A 236 -12.50 -4.49 11.76
C CYS A 236 -13.27 -3.15 11.66
N CYS A 237 -14.18 -2.87 12.59
CA CYS A 237 -15.03 -1.69 12.53
C CYS A 237 -15.11 -0.95 13.87
N ALA A 238 -15.54 0.32 13.81
CA ALA A 238 -15.76 1.21 14.94
C ALA A 238 -16.85 2.24 14.61
N LEU A 239 -17.57 2.72 15.63
CA LEU A 239 -18.25 4.01 15.53
C LEU A 239 -17.32 5.09 16.08
N VAL A 240 -16.94 6.04 15.24
CA VAL A 240 -15.92 7.04 15.56
C VAL A 240 -16.47 8.46 15.52
N ALA A 241 -15.90 9.36 16.32
CA ALA A 241 -16.11 10.80 16.19
C ALA A 241 -14.91 11.46 15.52
N PRO A 242 -15.09 12.31 14.50
CA PRO A 242 -14.01 13.16 13.99
C PRO A 242 -13.71 14.26 15.01
N VAL A 243 -12.50 14.24 15.58
CA VAL A 243 -12.13 15.09 16.73
C VAL A 243 -11.15 16.21 16.38
N ALA A 244 -10.29 16.02 15.38
CA ALA A 244 -9.33 17.03 14.98
C ALA A 244 -8.92 16.91 13.50
N GLU A 245 -8.55 18.03 12.90
CA GLU A 245 -7.85 18.07 11.62
C GLU A 245 -6.37 17.82 11.85
N HIS A 246 -5.71 17.14 10.92
CA HIS A 246 -4.25 17.07 10.97
C HIS A 246 -3.65 18.44 10.58
N PRO A 247 -2.66 18.96 11.31
CA PRO A 247 -2.12 20.32 11.09
C PRO A 247 -1.50 20.52 9.70
N THR A 248 -0.68 19.58 9.24
CA THR A 248 0.02 19.67 7.95
C THR A 248 -0.61 18.82 6.84
N ASN A 249 -1.00 17.57 7.13
CA ASN A 249 -1.62 16.67 6.16
C ASN A 249 -3.12 16.92 5.97
N LYS A 250 -3.48 17.76 5.00
CA LYS A 250 -4.89 18.08 4.64
C LYS A 250 -5.75 16.87 4.23
N ASN A 251 -5.13 15.74 3.90
CA ASN A 251 -5.84 14.50 3.59
C ASN A 251 -6.03 13.62 4.82
N MET A 252 -5.74 14.07 6.04
CA MET A 252 -5.92 13.28 7.25
C MET A 252 -6.87 13.96 8.24
N VAL A 253 -7.87 13.22 8.71
CA VAL A 253 -8.74 13.62 9.84
C VAL A 253 -8.52 12.63 10.98
N ILE A 254 -8.34 13.15 12.18
CA ILE A 254 -8.12 12.34 13.38
C ILE A 254 -9.48 12.01 13.98
N VAL A 255 -9.71 10.72 14.18
CA VAL A 255 -10.97 10.19 14.74
C VAL A 255 -10.72 9.47 16.05
N TYR A 256 -11.71 9.47 16.92
CA TYR A 256 -11.70 8.80 18.22
C TYR A 256 -12.71 7.64 18.25
N ASP A 257 -12.31 6.45 18.71
CA ASP A 257 -13.21 5.30 18.89
C ASP A 257 -14.14 5.52 20.08
N LEU A 258 -15.44 5.64 19.83
CA LEU A 258 -16.43 6.00 20.86
C LEU A 258 -16.71 4.86 21.86
N ARG A 259 -16.16 3.66 21.65
CA ARG A 259 -16.27 2.55 22.62
C ARG A 259 -15.53 2.85 23.93
N GLU A 260 -14.48 3.65 23.86
CA GLU A 260 -13.55 3.86 24.97
C GLU A 260 -13.81 5.20 25.69
N ASP A 261 -13.62 5.23 27.02
CA ASP A 261 -13.85 6.42 27.84
C ASP A 261 -12.82 7.54 27.52
N PRO A 262 -13.26 8.73 27.06
CA PRO A 262 -12.35 9.83 26.70
C PRO A 262 -11.81 10.62 27.89
N SER A 263 -12.17 10.30 29.15
CA SER A 263 -11.86 11.13 30.31
C SER A 263 -10.37 11.38 30.52
N GLU A 264 -9.53 10.35 30.33
CA GLU A 264 -8.06 10.50 30.39
C GLU A 264 -7.53 11.36 29.24
N LEU A 265 -8.05 11.16 28.02
CA LEU A 265 -7.65 11.94 26.85
C LEU A 265 -7.98 13.43 27.03
N ILE A 266 -9.17 13.72 27.57
CA ILE A 266 -9.62 15.08 27.86
C ILE A 266 -8.69 15.77 28.86
N SER A 267 -8.05 15.02 29.76
CA SER A 267 -7.14 15.58 30.76
C SER A 267 -5.67 15.58 30.33
N ALA A 268 -5.33 14.93 29.21
CA ALA A 268 -3.94 14.71 28.78
C ALA A 268 -3.30 15.93 28.10
N THR A 269 -1.99 16.08 28.25
CA THR A 269 -1.20 17.08 27.49
C THR A 269 -0.89 16.58 26.07
N PRO A 270 -0.52 17.45 25.12
CA PRO A 270 -0.07 17.02 23.79
C PRO A 270 1.05 15.97 23.82
N GLU A 271 2.00 16.08 24.76
CA GLU A 271 3.11 15.14 24.93
C GLU A 271 2.62 13.77 25.36
N GLN A 272 1.71 13.70 26.34
CA GLN A 272 1.11 12.45 26.79
C GLN A 272 0.26 11.79 25.70
N ILE A 273 -0.46 12.59 24.92
CA ILE A 273 -1.21 12.10 23.76
C ILE A 273 -0.24 11.50 22.75
N ARG A 274 0.84 12.21 22.42
CA ARG A 274 1.86 11.77 21.47
C ARG A 274 2.50 10.46 21.92
N GLU A 275 2.98 10.39 23.16
CA GLU A 275 3.57 9.18 23.73
C GLU A 275 2.61 7.99 23.64
N ARG A 276 1.38 8.12 24.15
CA ARG A 276 0.41 7.02 24.14
C ARG A 276 -0.12 6.67 22.76
N VAL A 277 -0.08 7.57 21.79
CA VAL A 277 -0.52 7.28 20.41
C VAL A 277 0.60 6.63 19.60
N PHE A 278 1.86 7.04 19.75
CA PHE A 278 2.94 6.59 18.86
C PHE A 278 3.85 5.51 19.46
N THR A 279 3.79 5.27 20.77
CA THR A 279 4.48 4.15 21.42
C THR A 279 3.69 2.84 21.26
N SER A 280 4.39 1.73 21.04
CA SER A 280 3.73 0.42 20.95
C SER A 280 3.13 0.02 22.30
N GLN A 281 2.04 -0.75 22.28
CA GLN A 281 1.39 -1.16 23.53
C GLN A 281 2.29 -2.04 24.41
N ALA A 282 3.28 -2.73 23.83
CA ALA A 282 4.26 -3.54 24.55
C ALA A 282 5.30 -2.70 25.31
N GLU A 283 5.57 -1.49 24.82
CA GLU A 283 6.50 -0.53 25.45
C GLU A 283 5.79 0.39 26.45
N LEU A 284 4.47 0.52 26.34
CA LEU A 284 3.67 1.18 27.38
C LEU A 284 3.68 0.30 28.65
N GLY A 285 4.08 0.88 29.77
CA GLY A 285 4.12 0.18 31.05
C GLY A 285 2.76 -0.38 31.48
N GLU A 286 2.78 -1.29 32.46
CA GLU A 286 1.57 -1.93 32.98
C GLU A 286 0.52 -0.89 33.44
N GLY A 287 -0.73 -1.08 33.02
CA GLY A 287 -1.85 -0.20 33.37
C GLY A 287 -2.04 1.03 32.46
N VAL A 288 -1.15 1.26 31.48
CA VAL A 288 -1.30 2.35 30.50
C VAL A 288 -1.71 1.80 29.14
N SER A 289 -2.91 2.17 28.68
CA SER A 289 -3.40 1.82 27.34
C SER A 289 -3.09 2.92 26.32
N ARG A 290 -3.05 2.62 25.02
CA ARG A 290 -3.01 3.67 24.00
C ARG A 290 -4.31 4.48 24.00
N PHE A 291 -4.23 5.77 23.68
CA PHE A 291 -5.45 6.50 23.33
C PHE A 291 -6.00 5.98 22.00
N PRO A 292 -7.31 5.74 21.88
CA PRO A 292 -7.93 5.14 20.70
C PRO A 292 -8.17 6.19 19.59
N LEU A 293 -7.12 6.97 19.32
CA LEU A 293 -7.06 7.95 18.25
C LEU A 293 -6.49 7.29 16.99
N LYS A 294 -7.05 7.65 15.84
CA LYS A 294 -6.59 7.16 14.55
C LYS A 294 -6.68 8.25 13.50
N GLY A 295 -5.62 8.39 12.70
CA GLY A 295 -5.67 9.14 11.44
C GLY A 295 -6.45 8.39 10.36
N VAL A 296 -7.48 9.01 9.79
CA VAL A 296 -8.20 8.53 8.60
C VAL A 296 -7.72 9.34 7.39
N GLN A 297 -7.08 8.65 6.45
CA GLN A 297 -6.58 9.26 5.22
C GLN A 297 -7.68 9.30 4.16
N LEU A 298 -8.13 10.50 3.80
CA LEU A 298 -9.24 10.77 2.89
C LEU A 298 -8.95 10.31 1.44
N ASN A 299 -7.69 10.28 1.05
CA ASN A 299 -7.24 9.89 -0.29
C ASN A 299 -6.89 8.40 -0.40
N LYS A 300 -7.08 7.59 0.65
CA LYS A 300 -6.89 6.12 0.64
C LYS A 300 -8.24 5.38 0.74
N CYS A 301 -9.24 5.87 0.01
CA CYS A 301 -10.58 5.28 -0.11
C CYS A 301 -11.18 4.76 1.22
N PRO A 302 -11.19 5.57 2.30
CA PRO A 302 -11.63 5.07 3.60
C PRO A 302 -13.10 4.67 3.54
N VAL A 303 -13.42 3.48 4.02
CA VAL A 303 -14.79 2.97 4.03
C VAL A 303 -15.51 3.55 5.26
N LEU A 304 -16.42 4.47 4.98
CA LEU A 304 -17.19 5.23 5.94
C LEU A 304 -18.69 5.06 5.65
N ALA A 305 -19.48 4.88 6.70
CA ALA A 305 -20.94 4.80 6.60
C ALA A 305 -21.60 5.69 7.67
N PRO A 306 -22.78 6.25 7.38
CA PRO A 306 -23.54 7.00 8.38
C PRO A 306 -23.86 6.16 9.64
N ALA A 307 -23.78 6.80 10.82
CA ALA A 307 -24.03 6.13 12.11
C ALA A 307 -25.41 5.47 12.23
N ASN A 308 -26.43 5.97 11.50
CA ASN A 308 -27.77 5.38 11.54
C ASN A 308 -27.81 3.96 10.94
N MET A 309 -26.77 3.51 10.21
CA MET A 309 -26.66 2.13 9.75
C MET A 309 -26.67 1.12 10.90
N LEU A 310 -26.26 1.51 12.11
CA LEU A 310 -26.34 0.65 13.30
C LEU A 310 -27.78 0.24 13.63
N SER A 311 -28.79 1.06 13.29
CA SER A 311 -30.21 0.71 13.49
C SER A 311 -30.68 -0.45 12.62
N THR A 312 -29.90 -0.83 11.61
CA THR A 312 -30.20 -1.95 10.72
C THR A 312 -29.64 -3.28 11.21
N LEU A 313 -28.84 -3.26 12.29
CA LEU A 313 -28.22 -4.45 12.86
C LEU A 313 -29.08 -5.02 13.99
N SER A 314 -29.04 -6.33 14.18
CA SER A 314 -29.65 -6.96 15.34
C SER A 314 -28.90 -6.62 16.63
N LYS A 315 -29.54 -6.83 17.78
CA LYS A 315 -28.90 -6.59 19.09
C LYS A 315 -27.70 -7.51 19.30
N GLU A 316 -27.82 -8.76 18.83
CA GLU A 316 -26.77 -9.77 18.88
C GLU A 316 -25.57 -9.32 18.06
N ARG A 317 -25.80 -8.81 16.84
CA ARG A 317 -24.71 -8.31 16.00
C ARG A 317 -24.03 -7.08 16.58
N LEU A 318 -24.79 -6.16 17.18
CA LEU A 318 -24.21 -5.01 17.89
C LEU A 318 -23.36 -5.45 19.08
N ALA A 319 -23.79 -6.46 19.84
CA ALA A 319 -23.03 -7.02 20.94
C ALA A 319 -21.73 -7.70 20.47
N GLU A 320 -21.77 -8.48 19.38
CA GLU A 320 -20.58 -9.10 18.77
C GLU A 320 -19.54 -8.07 18.31
N LEU A 321 -19.98 -6.92 17.80
CA LEU A 321 -19.10 -5.82 17.37
C LEU A 321 -18.68 -4.88 18.52
N GLU A 322 -19.17 -5.15 19.74
CA GLU A 322 -19.00 -4.32 20.93
C GLU A 322 -19.49 -2.87 20.75
N LEU A 323 -20.62 -2.69 20.08
CA LEU A 323 -21.22 -1.39 19.78
C LEU A 323 -22.42 -1.10 20.70
N ASP A 324 -22.13 -0.75 21.95
CA ASP A 324 -23.16 -0.38 22.93
C ASP A 324 -23.64 1.08 22.74
N GLY A 325 -24.93 1.24 22.41
CA GLY A 325 -25.48 2.54 22.04
C GLY A 325 -25.46 3.59 23.15
N ASP A 326 -25.55 3.19 24.43
CA ASP A 326 -25.48 4.12 25.56
C ASP A 326 -24.04 4.59 25.81
N THR A 327 -23.08 3.67 25.82
CA THR A 327 -21.64 3.96 25.92
C THR A 327 -21.19 4.92 24.83
N LEU A 328 -21.52 4.60 23.57
CA LEU A 328 -21.16 5.44 22.41
C LEU A 328 -21.72 6.87 22.54
N ARG A 329 -22.97 7.02 22.98
CA ARG A 329 -23.61 8.33 23.18
C ARG A 329 -23.01 9.11 24.35
N ASN A 330 -22.72 8.43 25.46
CA ASN A 330 -22.13 9.04 26.66
C ASN A 330 -20.71 9.55 26.37
N ASN A 331 -19.87 8.75 25.73
CA ASN A 331 -18.51 9.12 25.36
C ASN A 331 -18.49 10.29 24.36
N LEU A 332 -19.39 10.28 23.37
CA LEU A 332 -19.55 11.41 22.46
C LEU A 332 -19.97 12.70 23.19
N ALA A 333 -20.88 12.61 24.15
CA ALA A 333 -21.32 13.76 24.93
C ALA A 333 -20.17 14.37 25.75
N ARG A 334 -19.33 13.52 26.37
CA ARG A 334 -18.12 13.96 27.09
C ARG A 334 -17.13 14.67 26.17
N LEU A 335 -16.83 14.11 24.99
CA LEU A 335 -15.94 14.77 24.01
C LEU A 335 -16.46 16.14 23.58
N ARG A 336 -17.77 16.26 23.34
CA ARG A 336 -18.39 17.53 22.94
C ARG A 336 -18.36 18.60 24.04
N GLN A 337 -18.24 18.20 25.31
CA GLN A 337 -18.10 19.11 26.44
C GLN A 337 -16.65 19.59 26.64
N ALA A 338 -15.68 19.03 25.91
CA ALA A 338 -14.26 19.34 26.01
C ALA A 338 -13.65 19.77 24.65
N PRO A 339 -14.14 20.86 24.01
CA PRO A 339 -13.70 21.27 22.67
C PRO A 339 -12.20 21.59 22.59
N GLU A 340 -11.56 21.96 23.68
CA GLU A 340 -10.11 22.23 23.79
C GLU A 340 -9.24 20.98 23.64
N VAL A 341 -9.82 19.77 23.68
CA VAL A 341 -9.07 18.54 23.39
C VAL A 341 -8.63 18.49 21.92
N ALA A 342 -9.38 19.11 21.00
CA ALA A 342 -9.12 19.05 19.57
C ALA A 342 -7.77 19.68 19.19
N SER A 343 -7.41 20.83 19.78
CA SER A 343 -6.13 21.49 19.51
C SER A 343 -4.95 20.70 20.08
N ARG A 344 -5.11 20.11 21.27
CA ARG A 344 -4.07 19.23 21.87
C ARG A 344 -3.83 17.97 21.05
N ILE A 345 -4.90 17.38 20.52
CA ILE A 345 -4.80 16.24 19.59
C ILE A 345 -4.09 16.66 18.30
N ALA A 346 -4.46 17.79 17.71
CA ALA A 346 -3.81 18.28 16.48
C ALA A 346 -2.29 18.51 16.71
N GLU A 347 -1.91 19.12 17.83
CA GLU A 347 -0.52 19.35 18.21
C GLU A 347 0.25 18.05 18.49
N ALA A 348 -0.39 17.06 19.12
CA ALA A 348 0.22 15.75 19.34
C ALA A 348 0.56 15.04 18.03
N PHE A 349 -0.29 15.20 17.01
CA PHE A 349 -0.11 14.66 15.66
C PHE A 349 0.77 15.53 14.75
N ASP A 350 1.19 16.73 15.18
CA ASP A 350 2.12 17.56 14.42
C ASP A 350 3.55 17.02 14.57
N GLN A 351 3.86 15.94 13.85
CA GLN A 351 5.21 15.40 13.76
C GLN A 351 5.90 15.90 12.50
N SER A 352 7.20 16.17 12.59
CA SER A 352 8.05 16.30 11.42
C SER A 352 7.95 15.02 10.59
N PHE A 353 7.93 15.15 9.26
CA PHE A 353 7.92 14.01 8.36
C PHE A 353 9.11 13.10 8.67
N GLU A 354 8.85 11.85 9.08
CA GLU A 354 9.89 10.83 9.24
C GLU A 354 10.58 10.63 7.89
N GLY A 355 11.90 10.83 7.86
CA GLY A 355 12.71 10.77 6.65
C GLY A 355 13.10 12.12 6.03
N SER A 356 12.96 13.23 6.76
CA SER A 356 13.51 14.53 6.32
C SER A 356 15.05 14.56 6.22
N ASP A 357 15.71 13.60 6.84
CA ASP A 357 17.16 13.36 6.81
C ASP A 357 17.59 12.36 5.73
N LEU A 358 16.64 11.76 5.00
CA LEU A 358 16.95 10.88 3.87
C LEU A 358 17.65 11.67 2.79
N THR A 359 18.77 11.12 2.32
CA THR A 359 19.64 11.73 1.31
C THR A 359 19.68 10.95 0.01
N ASP A 360 19.12 9.74 0.00
CA ASP A 360 19.08 8.89 -1.19
C ASP A 360 17.84 9.24 -2.05
N PRO A 361 18.02 9.63 -3.33
CA PRO A 361 16.90 9.99 -4.18
C PRO A 361 15.86 8.88 -4.36
N ASP A 362 16.23 7.60 -4.27
CA ASP A 362 15.28 6.47 -4.37
C ASP A 362 14.27 6.46 -3.21
N GLU A 363 14.65 7.00 -2.05
CA GLU A 363 13.85 7.05 -0.81
C GLU A 363 13.05 8.36 -0.70
N GLN A 364 13.39 9.37 -1.52
CA GLN A 364 12.91 10.74 -1.37
C GLN A 364 11.60 11.05 -2.11
N LEU A 365 10.81 10.06 -2.55
CA LEU A 365 9.51 10.29 -3.21
C LEU A 365 8.64 11.26 -2.40
N TYR A 366 8.48 10.98 -1.10
CA TYR A 366 7.68 11.79 -0.19
C TYR A 366 8.48 12.87 0.54
N ALA A 367 9.76 12.60 0.86
CA ALA A 367 10.61 13.54 1.59
C ALA A 367 10.98 14.79 0.77
N GLY A 368 11.25 14.63 -0.53
CA GLY A 368 11.67 15.75 -1.40
C GLY A 368 10.52 16.58 -1.97
N GLY A 369 9.26 16.27 -1.61
CA GLY A 369 8.09 17.00 -2.09
C GLY A 369 7.75 16.75 -3.57
N PHE A 370 6.74 17.48 -4.07
CA PHE A 370 6.25 17.33 -5.43
C PHE A 370 7.19 17.96 -6.46
N ILE A 371 7.47 17.22 -7.54
CA ILE A 371 8.25 17.71 -8.69
C ILE A 371 7.50 18.88 -9.36
N SER A 372 8.24 19.95 -9.68
CA SER A 372 7.68 21.15 -10.31
C SER A 372 7.10 20.85 -11.70
N LYS A 373 6.18 21.69 -12.18
CA LYS A 373 5.61 21.53 -13.52
C LYS A 373 6.70 21.57 -14.61
N GLY A 374 7.68 22.48 -14.46
CA GLY A 374 8.77 22.64 -15.43
C GLY A 374 9.66 21.40 -15.49
N ASP A 375 10.04 20.85 -14.34
CA ASP A 375 10.81 19.61 -14.32
C ASP A 375 10.00 18.39 -14.77
N ARG A 376 8.70 18.34 -14.48
CA ARG A 376 7.82 17.31 -15.03
C ARG A 376 7.76 17.34 -16.56
N GLU A 377 7.69 18.52 -17.18
CA GLU A 377 7.73 18.68 -18.63
C GLU A 377 9.08 18.19 -19.21
N LYS A 378 10.21 18.50 -18.56
CA LYS A 378 11.53 17.99 -18.95
C LYS A 378 11.63 16.46 -18.82
N LEU A 379 11.17 15.88 -17.71
CA LEU A 379 11.18 14.42 -17.51
C LEU A 379 10.34 13.71 -18.58
N ASN A 380 9.16 14.25 -18.90
CA ASN A 380 8.31 13.71 -19.97
C ASN A 380 8.99 13.77 -21.35
N TRP A 381 9.78 14.82 -21.61
CA TRP A 381 10.60 14.89 -22.82
C TRP A 381 11.73 13.86 -22.81
N VAL A 382 12.46 13.71 -21.69
CA VAL A 382 13.55 12.73 -21.53
C VAL A 382 13.07 11.31 -21.81
N ILE A 383 11.98 10.86 -21.17
CA ILE A 383 11.45 9.50 -21.35
C ILE A 383 10.85 9.25 -22.74
N SER A 384 10.70 10.29 -23.56
CA SER A 384 10.27 10.16 -24.97
C SER A 384 11.43 10.07 -25.96
N GLN A 385 12.68 10.30 -25.50
CA GLN A 385 13.86 10.15 -26.34
C GLN A 385 14.26 8.67 -26.48
N PRO A 386 14.89 8.28 -27.60
CA PRO A 386 15.46 6.95 -27.74
C PRO A 386 16.50 6.65 -26.65
N PRO A 387 16.49 5.45 -26.03
CA PRO A 387 17.43 5.09 -24.96
C PRO A 387 18.90 5.34 -25.30
N GLU A 388 19.29 5.11 -26.55
CA GLU A 388 20.66 5.26 -27.05
C GLU A 388 21.17 6.71 -26.98
N THR A 389 20.24 7.68 -27.00
CA THR A 389 20.55 9.12 -26.96
C THR A 389 20.57 9.69 -25.54
N LEU A 390 20.12 8.93 -24.54
CA LEU A 390 19.94 9.44 -23.16
C LEU A 390 21.26 9.93 -22.53
N GLY A 391 22.40 9.34 -22.91
CA GLY A 391 23.72 9.77 -22.44
C GLY A 391 24.22 11.09 -23.02
N GLU A 392 23.60 11.57 -24.10
CA GLU A 392 23.99 12.81 -24.80
C GLU A 392 23.14 14.02 -24.38
N LEU A 393 22.09 13.80 -23.58
CA LEU A 393 21.13 14.85 -23.22
C LEU A 393 21.72 15.80 -22.17
N ASP A 394 21.85 17.09 -22.50
CA ASP A 394 22.14 18.16 -21.54
C ASP A 394 20.82 18.72 -20.98
N VAL A 395 20.35 18.10 -19.89
CA VAL A 395 19.14 18.54 -19.17
C VAL A 395 19.52 18.98 -17.77
N ARG A 396 18.97 20.11 -17.34
CA ARG A 396 19.11 20.62 -15.98
C ARG A 396 17.76 20.71 -15.30
N PHE A 397 17.69 20.18 -14.09
CA PHE A 397 16.50 20.21 -13.24
C PHE A 397 16.60 21.29 -12.18
N GLU A 398 15.47 21.82 -11.74
CA GLU A 398 15.38 22.67 -10.54
C GLU A 398 15.50 21.81 -9.28
N ASP A 399 14.92 20.61 -9.32
CA ASP A 399 14.96 19.63 -8.25
C ASP A 399 16.26 18.81 -8.28
N GLU A 400 17.05 18.93 -7.20
CA GLU A 400 18.38 18.32 -7.09
C GLU A 400 18.36 16.79 -7.15
N ARG A 401 17.23 16.15 -6.84
CA ARG A 401 17.08 14.69 -6.87
C ARG A 401 17.15 14.14 -8.29
N LEU A 402 16.66 14.91 -9.26
CA LEU A 402 16.37 14.41 -10.61
C LEU A 402 17.63 14.13 -11.42
N GLN A 403 18.74 14.83 -11.15
CA GLN A 403 20.00 14.57 -11.85
C GLN A 403 20.55 13.17 -11.51
N GLU A 404 20.51 12.79 -10.24
CA GLU A 404 20.93 11.47 -9.76
C GLU A 404 19.94 10.39 -10.20
N LEU A 405 18.62 10.65 -10.13
CA LEU A 405 17.61 9.71 -10.62
C LEU A 405 17.77 9.42 -12.12
N LEU A 406 18.06 10.42 -12.95
CA LEU A 406 18.31 10.23 -14.37
C LEU A 406 19.54 9.34 -14.62
N PHE A 407 20.62 9.56 -13.86
CA PHE A 407 21.82 8.72 -13.93
C PHE A 407 21.49 7.26 -13.58
N ARG A 408 20.82 7.03 -12.44
CA ARG A 408 20.45 5.66 -12.01
C ARG A 408 19.44 5.00 -12.95
N TYR A 409 18.50 5.77 -13.49
CA TYR A 409 17.55 5.28 -14.49
C TYR A 409 18.28 4.70 -15.71
N ARG A 410 19.27 5.44 -16.25
CA ARG A 410 20.09 4.97 -17.37
C ARG A 410 20.91 3.74 -16.98
N ALA A 411 21.61 3.79 -15.86
CA ALA A 411 22.50 2.72 -15.45
C ALA A 411 21.76 1.39 -15.20
N ARG A 412 20.58 1.46 -14.56
CA ARG A 412 19.75 0.28 -14.25
C ARG A 412 19.07 -0.32 -15.47
N ASN A 413 18.56 0.51 -16.38
CA ASN A 413 17.71 0.04 -17.49
C ASN A 413 18.46 -0.12 -18.81
N TYR A 414 19.47 0.73 -19.05
CA TYR A 414 20.21 0.79 -20.30
C TYR A 414 21.73 0.94 -20.03
N PRO A 415 22.36 -0.01 -19.32
CA PRO A 415 23.77 0.09 -18.91
C PRO A 415 24.74 0.26 -20.09
N ASN A 416 24.37 -0.25 -21.27
CA ASN A 416 25.15 -0.10 -22.51
C ASN A 416 25.28 1.37 -22.99
N THR A 417 24.51 2.30 -22.41
CA THR A 417 24.54 3.73 -22.73
C THR A 417 25.55 4.50 -21.88
N LEU A 418 26.17 3.88 -20.87
CA LEU A 418 27.14 4.54 -20.00
C LEU A 418 28.51 4.67 -20.70
N ILE A 419 29.19 5.80 -20.51
CA ILE A 419 30.61 5.96 -20.90
C ILE A 419 31.55 5.55 -19.76
N GLY A 420 32.87 5.45 -20.02
CA GLY A 420 33.85 4.93 -19.05
C GLY A 420 33.74 5.52 -17.63
N GLU A 421 33.75 6.86 -17.50
CA GLU A 421 33.60 7.53 -16.20
C GLU A 421 32.24 7.24 -15.52
N GLU A 422 31.18 7.07 -16.31
CA GLU A 422 29.85 6.73 -15.79
C GLU A 422 29.75 5.27 -15.34
N MET A 423 30.43 4.35 -16.04
CA MET A 423 30.54 2.95 -15.65
C MET A 423 31.31 2.82 -14.32
N GLU A 424 32.43 3.53 -14.17
CA GLU A 424 33.20 3.57 -12.91
C GLU A 424 32.35 4.14 -11.77
N ARG A 425 31.60 5.23 -12.02
CA ARG A 425 30.67 5.80 -11.03
C ARG A 425 29.57 4.82 -10.64
N TRP A 426 29.02 4.07 -11.61
CA TRP A 426 27.99 3.07 -11.35
C TRP A 426 28.52 1.91 -10.52
N GLU A 427 29.71 1.40 -10.85
CA GLU A 427 30.33 0.31 -10.09
C GLU A 427 30.67 0.74 -8.64
N ALA A 428 31.15 1.98 -8.45
CA ALA A 428 31.37 2.53 -7.11
C ALA A 428 30.07 2.62 -6.31
N PHE A 429 28.98 3.07 -6.94
CA PHE A 429 27.66 3.10 -6.32
C PHE A 429 27.14 1.70 -5.98
N ARG A 430 27.25 0.73 -6.90
CA ARG A 430 26.87 -0.67 -6.68
C ARG A 430 27.65 -1.29 -5.53
N THR A 431 28.95 -1.05 -5.49
CA THR A 431 29.82 -1.56 -4.41
C THR A 431 29.34 -1.04 -3.06
N GLU A 432 29.10 0.26 -2.92
CA GLU A 432 28.60 0.84 -1.68
C GLU A 432 27.20 0.28 -1.33
N ARG A 433 26.30 0.20 -2.32
CA ARG A 433 24.93 -0.30 -2.14
C ARG A 433 24.88 -1.75 -1.67
N LEU A 434 25.78 -2.60 -2.17
CA LEU A 434 25.80 -4.04 -1.88
C LEU A 434 26.68 -4.41 -0.69
N MET A 435 27.75 -3.66 -0.41
CA MET A 435 28.70 -3.97 0.68
C MET A 435 28.40 -3.19 1.96
N HIS A 436 28.07 -1.90 1.84
CA HIS A 436 27.86 -0.98 2.95
C HIS A 436 26.55 -0.17 2.83
N PRO A 437 25.40 -0.84 2.62
CA PRO A 437 24.14 -0.15 2.45
C PRO A 437 23.75 0.74 3.64
N LYS A 438 23.04 1.83 3.33
CA LYS A 438 22.24 2.56 4.32
C LYS A 438 21.10 1.67 4.84
N SER A 439 20.55 2.03 6.00
CA SER A 439 19.39 1.35 6.61
C SER A 439 18.25 1.17 5.60
N GLY A 440 17.66 -0.02 5.57
CA GLY A 440 16.59 -0.40 4.62
C GLY A 440 17.09 -1.23 3.43
N TRP A 441 18.31 -0.96 2.95
CA TRP A 441 18.94 -1.74 1.88
C TRP A 441 19.66 -2.99 2.42
N ARG A 442 19.70 -4.05 1.62
CA ARG A 442 20.29 -5.35 1.99
C ARG A 442 21.71 -5.47 1.48
N SER A 443 22.64 -5.86 2.36
CA SER A 443 24.04 -6.13 2.00
C SER A 443 24.24 -7.58 1.55
N LEU A 444 25.31 -7.85 0.81
CA LEU A 444 25.73 -9.21 0.45
C LEU A 444 25.97 -10.09 1.69
N GLU A 445 26.55 -9.52 2.76
CA GLU A 445 26.77 -10.23 4.02
C GLU A 445 25.43 -10.62 4.69
N SER A 446 24.53 -9.66 4.88
CA SER A 446 23.22 -9.92 5.48
C SER A 446 22.39 -10.91 4.65
N TYR A 447 22.46 -10.80 3.33
CA TYR A 447 21.81 -11.72 2.40
C TYR A 447 22.36 -13.15 2.52
N ALA A 448 23.68 -13.32 2.55
CA ALA A 448 24.31 -14.63 2.70
C ALA A 448 23.97 -15.29 4.06
N LEU A 449 23.96 -14.51 5.15
CA LEU A 449 23.56 -15.00 6.47
C LEU A 449 22.09 -15.44 6.49
N GLU A 450 21.21 -14.68 5.84
CA GLU A 450 19.79 -15.00 5.75
C GLU A 450 19.56 -16.28 4.92
N LEU A 451 20.24 -16.44 3.79
CA LEU A 451 20.20 -17.68 3.00
C LEU A 451 20.66 -18.89 3.81
N GLN A 452 21.75 -18.77 4.58
CA GLN A 452 22.24 -19.85 5.45
C GLN A 452 21.23 -20.19 6.55
N ARG A 453 20.61 -19.18 7.16
CA ARG A 453 19.58 -19.36 8.19
C ARG A 453 18.38 -20.12 7.64
N LEU A 454 17.89 -19.73 6.47
CA LEU A 454 16.74 -20.38 5.83
C LEU A 454 17.08 -21.79 5.37
N ALA A 455 18.26 -22.01 4.77
CA ALA A 455 18.71 -23.32 4.30
C ALA A 455 18.87 -24.36 5.43
N ALA A 456 19.00 -23.91 6.68
CA ALA A 456 19.07 -24.79 7.84
C ALA A 456 17.70 -25.35 8.29
N ASP A 457 16.58 -24.87 7.73
CA ASP A 457 15.25 -25.37 8.06
C ASP A 457 15.04 -26.79 7.52
N PRO A 458 14.88 -27.82 8.38
CA PRO A 458 14.66 -29.19 7.94
C PRO A 458 13.32 -29.42 7.24
N ALA A 459 12.37 -28.48 7.35
CA ALA A 459 11.06 -28.55 6.71
C ALA A 459 11.04 -28.00 5.26
N LEU A 460 12.19 -27.56 4.72
CA LEU A 460 12.29 -27.10 3.34
C LEU A 460 11.94 -28.19 2.33
N THR A 461 11.01 -27.88 1.42
CA THR A 461 10.72 -28.75 0.28
C THR A 461 11.85 -28.68 -0.76
N PRO A 462 11.97 -29.69 -1.65
CA PRO A 462 12.96 -29.66 -2.72
C PRO A 462 12.86 -28.41 -3.61
N GLU A 463 11.65 -27.94 -3.89
CA GLU A 463 11.38 -26.76 -4.71
C GLU A 463 11.91 -25.49 -4.03
N LYS A 464 11.64 -25.34 -2.72
CA LYS A 464 12.15 -24.21 -1.94
C LYS A 464 13.66 -24.25 -1.78
N ARG A 465 14.26 -25.44 -1.70
CA ARG A 465 15.72 -25.58 -1.69
C ARG A 465 16.34 -25.10 -3.01
N HIS A 466 15.73 -25.45 -4.14
CA HIS A 466 16.18 -24.98 -5.44
C HIS A 466 16.12 -23.44 -5.55
N VAL A 467 15.05 -22.81 -5.04
CA VAL A 467 14.97 -21.34 -4.96
C VAL A 467 16.14 -20.75 -4.16
N LEU A 468 16.52 -21.33 -3.03
CA LEU A 468 17.67 -20.85 -2.24
C LEU A 468 19.01 -21.04 -2.95
N GLU A 469 19.17 -22.11 -3.71
CA GLU A 469 20.37 -22.35 -4.54
C GLU A 469 20.50 -21.29 -5.64
N ASP A 470 19.39 -20.99 -6.33
CA ASP A 470 19.34 -19.91 -7.33
C ASP A 470 19.68 -18.55 -6.69
N LEU A 471 19.08 -18.24 -5.54
CA LEU A 471 19.38 -17.00 -4.82
C LEU A 471 20.85 -16.87 -4.43
N HIS A 472 21.47 -17.98 -4.00
CA HIS A 472 22.90 -18.00 -3.71
C HIS A 472 23.75 -17.66 -4.94
N LEU A 473 23.48 -18.30 -6.08
CA LEU A 473 24.18 -18.02 -7.35
C LEU A 473 23.96 -16.59 -7.83
N TYR A 474 22.75 -16.04 -7.63
CA TYR A 474 22.46 -14.65 -7.95
C TYR A 474 23.30 -13.70 -7.10
N GLY A 475 23.38 -13.92 -5.78
CA GLY A 475 24.23 -13.14 -4.88
C GLY A 475 25.71 -13.17 -5.28
N GLU A 476 26.24 -14.34 -5.65
CA GLU A 476 27.62 -14.47 -6.16
C GLU A 476 27.86 -13.68 -7.45
N SER A 477 26.87 -13.65 -8.35
CA SER A 477 26.98 -12.91 -9.62
C SER A 477 27.05 -11.39 -9.46
N LEU A 478 26.64 -10.86 -8.30
CA LEU A 478 26.63 -9.43 -8.02
C LEU A 478 27.86 -8.94 -7.25
N ILE A 479 28.79 -9.83 -6.88
CA ILE A 479 30.00 -9.44 -6.15
C ILE A 479 30.80 -8.43 -7.00
N PRO A 480 31.04 -7.21 -6.48
CA PRO A 480 31.79 -6.19 -7.22
C PRO A 480 33.20 -6.66 -7.59
N TYR A 481 33.71 -6.13 -8.72
CA TYR A 481 35.10 -6.40 -9.10
C TYR A 481 36.04 -5.65 -8.15
N MET A 482 36.77 -6.38 -7.30
CA MET A 482 37.77 -5.82 -6.39
C MET A 482 39.08 -5.44 -7.07
#